data_AF-A0A8T1JXH6-F1
#
_entry.id   AF-A0A8T1JXH6-F1
#
_cell.length_a   1.000
_cell.length_b   1.000
_cell.length_c   1.000
_cell.angle_alpha   90.00
_cell.angle_beta   90.00
_cell.angle_gamma   90.00
#
_symmetry.space_group_name_H-M   'P 1'
#
loop_
_entity.id
_entity.type
_entity.pdbx_description
1 polymer ?
#
loop_
_entity_poly.entity_id
_entity_poly.type
_entity_poly.pdbx_seq_one_letter_code
_entity_poly.pdbx_strand_id
1 'polypeptide(L)'
;MPPKALQGRVFDLWRHLQALPSELQGDVSRIRAHLLSPEVKNQLFTPSTFPKVSGDALLRVINRELEQEPKANQFPGYTAKVADGLVQSGFLTPKKSSKLLENFDFETQNSEFLGVGNELADTKTNSVWSVKDGAIQAGTLHRKKEGFLAKFLGGQEPLYVVANDQNKTAYVFDSDVAFEALNEIDVASDATVEFSDDMQHGIKLTNPKITEIFAAESKEKQEEWLNSFINAGAQYREVFNVEDTAKIKSF
;
A
#
# COMPACT_ATOMS: atom_id res chain seq x y z
N MET A 1 8.91 -15.93 -14.13
CA MET A 1 8.63 -14.48 -14.17
C MET A 1 9.45 -13.84 -13.07
N PRO A 2 10.16 -12.73 -13.28
CA PRO A 2 10.87 -12.10 -12.18
C PRO A 2 9.84 -11.68 -11.12
N PRO A 3 10.14 -11.90 -9.83
CA PRO A 3 9.24 -11.48 -8.76
C PRO A 3 9.06 -9.97 -8.83
N LYS A 4 7.80 -9.52 -8.96
CA LYS A 4 7.49 -8.10 -8.75
C LYS A 4 7.59 -7.85 -7.25
N ALA A 5 8.68 -7.23 -6.82
CA ALA A 5 8.93 -6.84 -5.42
C ALA A 5 7.74 -6.08 -4.80
N LEU A 6 6.99 -5.34 -5.61
CA LEU A 6 5.83 -4.55 -5.20
C LEU A 6 4.52 -5.23 -5.61
N GLN A 7 4.03 -6.14 -4.77
CA GLN A 7 2.74 -6.83 -4.96
C GLN A 7 1.60 -6.05 -4.29
N GLY A 8 0.34 -6.36 -4.62
CA GLY A 8 -0.84 -5.76 -4.00
C GLY A 8 -1.56 -4.74 -4.88
N ARG A 9 -2.87 -4.58 -4.62
CA ARG A 9 -3.78 -3.76 -5.44
C ARG A 9 -3.33 -2.32 -5.62
N VAL A 10 -2.83 -1.66 -4.58
CA VAL A 10 -2.33 -0.28 -4.68
C VAL A 10 -1.19 -0.16 -5.71
N PHE A 11 -0.28 -1.14 -5.76
CA PHE A 11 0.80 -1.16 -6.73
C PHE A 11 0.34 -1.62 -8.11
N ASP A 12 -0.66 -2.49 -8.22
CA ASP A 12 -1.28 -2.86 -9.49
C ASP A 12 -2.02 -1.69 -10.14
N LEU A 13 -2.77 -0.92 -9.36
CA LEU A 13 -3.41 0.32 -9.77
C LEU A 13 -2.40 1.33 -10.30
N TRP A 14 -1.30 1.53 -9.56
CA TRP A 14 -0.24 2.43 -10.00
C TRP A 14 0.39 1.97 -11.32
N ARG A 15 0.64 0.66 -11.49
CA ARG A 15 1.12 0.10 -12.77
C ARG A 15 0.14 0.34 -13.92
N HIS A 16 -1.18 0.28 -13.66
CA HIS A 16 -2.18 0.61 -14.66
C HIS A 16 -2.13 2.08 -15.06
N LEU A 17 -1.98 3.00 -14.10
CA LEU A 17 -1.78 4.42 -14.39
C LEU A 17 -0.56 4.64 -15.29
N GLN A 18 0.57 4.00 -14.99
CA GLN A 18 1.81 4.13 -15.78
C GLN A 18 1.65 3.59 -17.21
N ALA A 19 0.72 2.66 -17.43
CA ALA A 19 0.44 2.08 -18.75
C ALA A 19 -0.55 2.91 -19.58
N LEU A 20 -1.19 3.94 -19.01
CA LEU A 20 -2.11 4.81 -19.75
C LEU A 20 -1.36 5.67 -20.79
N PRO A 21 -2.05 6.13 -21.85
CA PRO A 21 -1.50 7.15 -22.76
C PRO A 21 -1.06 8.40 -22.00
N SER A 22 0.05 9.03 -22.43
CA SER A 22 0.62 10.21 -21.77
C SER A 22 -0.35 11.38 -21.68
N GLU A 23 -1.21 11.56 -22.68
CA GLU A 23 -2.26 12.58 -22.68
C GLU A 23 -3.26 12.33 -21.54
N LEU A 24 -3.70 11.09 -21.35
CA LEU A 24 -4.61 10.71 -20.27
C LEU A 24 -3.95 10.87 -18.90
N GLN A 25 -2.66 10.51 -18.74
CA GLN A 25 -1.92 10.76 -17.51
C GLN A 25 -1.80 12.27 -17.20
N GLY A 26 -1.62 13.09 -18.24
CA GLY A 26 -1.62 14.55 -18.15
C GLY A 26 -2.95 15.09 -17.63
N ASP A 27 -4.07 14.63 -18.21
CA ASP A 27 -5.41 15.03 -17.76
C ASP A 27 -5.72 14.56 -16.33
N VAL A 28 -5.34 13.33 -15.96
CA VAL A 28 -5.48 12.85 -14.57
C VAL A 28 -4.75 13.77 -13.59
N SER A 29 -3.52 14.17 -13.94
CA SER A 29 -2.71 15.06 -13.10
C SER A 29 -3.32 16.47 -12.99
N ARG A 30 -3.79 17.02 -14.11
CA ARG A 30 -4.45 18.33 -14.17
C ARG A 30 -5.76 18.34 -13.37
N ILE A 31 -6.60 17.34 -13.59
CA ILE A 31 -7.86 17.18 -12.85
C ILE A 31 -7.59 17.00 -11.35
N ARG A 32 -6.61 16.19 -10.96
CA ARG A 32 -6.21 16.07 -9.55
C ARG A 32 -5.86 17.43 -8.94
N ALA A 33 -5.08 18.25 -9.63
CA ALA A 33 -4.74 19.60 -9.18
C ALA A 33 -5.97 20.51 -9.06
N HIS A 34 -6.90 20.46 -10.02
CA HIS A 34 -8.16 21.20 -9.97
C HIS A 34 -9.03 20.79 -8.77
N LEU A 35 -9.17 19.48 -8.54
CA LEU A 35 -9.94 18.91 -7.42
C LEU A 35 -9.36 19.28 -6.05
N LEU A 36 -8.06 19.61 -5.98
CA LEU A 36 -7.39 20.09 -4.78
C LEU A 36 -7.51 21.60 -4.54
N SER A 37 -8.02 22.36 -5.52
CA SER A 37 -8.27 23.80 -5.30
C SER A 37 -9.27 23.99 -4.15
N PRO A 38 -9.08 25.01 -3.27
CA PRO A 38 -9.92 25.16 -2.08
C PRO A 38 -11.42 25.25 -2.38
N GLU A 39 -11.79 25.92 -3.46
CA GLU A 39 -13.19 26.06 -3.87
C GLU A 39 -13.81 24.71 -4.24
N VAL A 40 -13.16 23.97 -5.14
CA VAL A 40 -13.66 22.67 -5.61
C VAL A 40 -13.61 21.64 -4.49
N LYS A 41 -12.52 21.59 -3.73
CA LYS A 41 -12.34 20.64 -2.63
C LYS A 41 -13.46 20.77 -1.60
N ASN A 42 -13.77 22.00 -1.17
CA ASN A 42 -14.78 22.25 -0.14
C ASN A 42 -16.22 22.04 -0.61
N GLN A 43 -16.48 22.22 -1.92
CA GLN A 43 -17.81 21.99 -2.50
C GLN A 43 -18.06 20.51 -2.82
N LEU A 44 -17.04 19.81 -3.31
CA LEU A 44 -17.19 18.46 -3.84
C LEU A 44 -17.02 17.37 -2.78
N PHE A 45 -16.06 17.52 -1.88
CA PHE A 45 -15.75 16.49 -0.88
C PHE A 45 -16.43 16.77 0.45
N THR A 46 -17.11 15.74 0.97
CA THR A 46 -17.63 15.77 2.34
C THR A 46 -16.48 15.57 3.33
N PRO A 47 -16.24 16.49 4.28
CA PRO A 47 -15.15 16.39 5.24
C PRO A 47 -15.23 15.13 6.09
N SER A 48 -14.11 14.39 6.15
CA SER A 48 -13.84 13.29 7.08
C SER A 48 -12.36 12.89 6.95
N THR A 49 -11.87 11.94 7.76
CA THR A 49 -10.50 11.39 7.66
C THR A 49 -10.13 11.00 6.23
N PHE A 50 -11.06 10.35 5.52
CA PHE A 50 -10.97 10.07 4.09
C PHE A 50 -12.16 10.75 3.39
N PRO A 51 -12.00 11.98 2.87
CA PRO A 51 -13.10 12.78 2.36
C PRO A 51 -13.93 12.04 1.31
N LYS A 52 -15.25 12.15 1.39
CA LYS A 52 -16.17 11.37 0.55
C LYS A 52 -16.62 12.17 -0.66
N VAL A 53 -16.76 11.52 -1.80
CA VAL A 53 -17.33 12.13 -3.02
C VAL A 53 -18.28 11.16 -3.70
N SER A 54 -19.38 11.69 -4.23
CA SER A 54 -20.30 10.94 -5.10
C SER A 54 -19.72 10.79 -6.50
N GLY A 55 -19.82 9.61 -7.10
CA GLY A 55 -19.26 9.38 -8.44
C GLY A 55 -19.88 10.28 -9.51
N ASP A 56 -21.20 10.51 -9.46
CA ASP A 56 -21.90 11.39 -10.41
C ASP A 56 -21.43 12.86 -10.28
N ALA A 57 -21.27 13.34 -9.05
CA ALA A 57 -20.78 14.68 -8.77
C ALA A 57 -19.33 14.86 -9.26
N LEU A 58 -18.48 13.84 -9.02
CA LEU A 58 -17.11 13.81 -9.51
C LEU A 58 -17.08 13.89 -11.05
N LEU A 59 -17.84 13.02 -11.74
CA LEU A 59 -17.88 13.02 -13.21
C LEU A 59 -18.33 14.38 -13.78
N ARG A 60 -19.30 15.05 -13.17
CA ARG A 60 -19.73 16.40 -13.61
C ARG A 60 -18.62 17.43 -13.51
N VAL A 61 -17.86 17.43 -12.40
CA VAL A 61 -16.72 18.36 -12.21
C VAL A 61 -15.61 18.06 -13.21
N ILE A 62 -15.25 16.78 -13.38
CA ILE A 62 -14.23 16.36 -14.35
C ILE A 62 -14.64 16.79 -15.76
N ASN A 63 -15.88 16.49 -16.17
CA ASN A 63 -16.36 16.84 -17.51
C ASN A 63 -16.29 18.34 -17.78
N ARG A 64 -16.76 19.16 -16.83
CA ARG A 64 -16.72 20.62 -16.94
C ARG A 64 -15.30 21.17 -17.04
N GLU A 65 -14.35 20.54 -16.37
CA GLU A 65 -12.94 20.95 -16.41
C GLU A 65 -12.21 20.45 -17.67
N LEU A 66 -12.64 19.34 -18.26
CA LEU A 66 -12.15 18.88 -19.56
C LEU A 66 -12.68 19.76 -20.71
N GLU A 67 -13.94 20.20 -20.65
CA GLU A 67 -14.57 21.03 -21.70
C GLU A 67 -13.94 22.43 -21.86
N GLN A 68 -13.21 22.92 -20.86
CA GLN A 68 -12.53 24.22 -20.92
C GLN A 68 -11.31 24.20 -21.87
N GLU A 69 -10.83 23.03 -22.29
CA GLU A 69 -9.69 22.89 -23.19
C GLU A 69 -10.10 22.48 -24.62
N PRO A 70 -9.71 23.24 -25.67
CA PRO A 70 -10.07 22.93 -27.06
C PRO A 70 -9.40 21.67 -27.63
N LYS A 71 -8.50 21.01 -26.87
CA LYS A 71 -7.82 19.75 -27.24
C LYS A 71 -8.31 18.53 -26.47
N ALA A 72 -9.35 18.64 -25.65
CA ALA A 72 -9.83 17.49 -24.89
C ALA A 72 -10.19 16.33 -25.84
N ASN A 73 -9.68 15.13 -25.56
CA ASN A 73 -10.00 13.91 -26.29
C ASN A 73 -11.46 13.50 -26.00
N GLN A 74 -12.41 14.15 -26.65
CA GLN A 74 -13.86 14.06 -26.38
C GLN A 74 -14.52 12.81 -27.01
N PHE A 75 -13.93 11.62 -26.86
CA PHE A 75 -14.65 10.41 -27.22
C PHE A 75 -15.60 9.98 -26.05
N PRO A 76 -16.72 9.31 -26.36
CA PRO A 76 -17.64 8.83 -25.33
C PRO A 76 -16.93 8.00 -24.26
N GLY A 77 -17.08 8.38 -22.99
CA GLY A 77 -16.46 7.69 -21.85
C GLY A 77 -15.08 8.21 -21.45
N TYR A 78 -14.52 9.22 -22.11
CA TYR A 78 -13.21 9.79 -21.73
C TYR A 78 -13.19 10.32 -20.29
N THR A 79 -14.25 11.02 -19.86
CA THR A 79 -14.41 11.51 -18.48
C THR A 79 -14.32 10.37 -17.45
N ALA A 80 -14.92 9.22 -17.75
CA ALA A 80 -14.84 8.04 -16.88
C ALA A 80 -13.42 7.45 -16.86
N LYS A 81 -12.69 7.47 -17.98
CA LYS A 81 -11.28 7.06 -18.03
C LYS A 81 -10.36 7.98 -17.23
N VAL A 82 -10.63 9.29 -17.20
CA VAL A 82 -9.91 10.23 -16.33
C VAL A 82 -10.24 9.93 -14.86
N ALA A 83 -11.50 9.66 -14.54
CA ALA A 83 -11.92 9.28 -13.18
C ALA A 83 -11.28 7.94 -12.74
N ASP A 84 -11.22 6.93 -13.61
CA ASP A 84 -10.46 5.69 -13.38
C ASP A 84 -9.00 6.00 -13.04
N GLY A 85 -8.37 6.91 -13.79
CA GLY A 85 -7.00 7.34 -13.56
C GLY A 85 -6.78 7.95 -12.17
N LEU A 86 -7.76 8.67 -11.61
CA LEU A 86 -7.69 9.17 -10.22
C LEU A 86 -7.73 8.03 -9.18
N VAL A 87 -8.44 6.94 -9.47
CA VAL A 87 -8.41 5.74 -8.62
C VAL A 87 -7.08 5.01 -8.77
N GLN A 88 -6.61 4.85 -10.01
CA GLN A 88 -5.34 4.21 -10.33
C GLN A 88 -4.13 4.95 -9.74
N SER A 89 -4.20 6.28 -9.63
CA SER A 89 -3.16 7.09 -9.01
C SER A 89 -3.14 7.00 -7.48
N GLY A 90 -4.13 6.34 -6.86
CA GLY A 90 -4.30 6.35 -5.41
C GLY A 90 -4.74 7.72 -4.88
N PHE A 91 -5.37 8.56 -5.71
CA PHE A 91 -6.00 9.79 -5.23
C PHE A 91 -7.37 9.50 -4.61
N LEU A 92 -8.12 8.58 -5.25
CA LEU A 92 -9.40 8.07 -4.80
C LEU A 92 -9.37 6.55 -4.64
N THR A 93 -10.32 6.02 -3.88
CA THR A 93 -10.66 4.59 -3.86
C THR A 93 -12.17 4.41 -3.75
N PRO A 94 -12.78 3.37 -4.36
CA PRO A 94 -14.17 3.03 -4.09
C PRO A 94 -14.40 2.79 -2.59
N LYS A 95 -15.50 3.32 -2.04
CA LYS A 95 -15.89 3.10 -0.63
C LYS A 95 -16.17 1.62 -0.35
N LYS A 96 -16.75 0.91 -1.31
CA LYS A 96 -16.92 -0.54 -1.26
C LYS A 96 -15.69 -1.20 -1.90
N SER A 97 -15.07 -2.12 -1.18
CA SER A 97 -13.88 -2.84 -1.67
C SER A 97 -14.14 -3.43 -3.06
N SER A 98 -13.21 -3.18 -3.98
CA SER A 98 -13.25 -3.64 -5.36
C SER A 98 -11.92 -4.31 -5.72
N LYS A 99 -11.97 -5.28 -6.63
CA LYS A 99 -10.78 -5.90 -7.26
C LYS A 99 -10.51 -5.35 -8.65
N LEU A 100 -11.34 -4.40 -9.11
CA LEU A 100 -11.15 -3.75 -10.40
C LEU A 100 -9.87 -2.91 -10.39
N LEU A 101 -9.23 -2.83 -11.56
CA LEU A 101 -8.08 -1.96 -11.80
C LEU A 101 -8.43 -0.82 -12.78
N GLU A 102 -9.59 -0.91 -13.42
CA GLU A 102 -10.18 0.08 -14.32
C GLU A 102 -11.69 -0.16 -14.44
N ASN A 103 -12.39 0.75 -15.13
CA ASN A 103 -13.83 0.73 -15.35
C ASN A 103 -14.60 0.71 -14.02
N PHE A 104 -14.22 1.60 -13.11
CA PHE A 104 -14.93 1.76 -11.84
C PHE A 104 -16.31 2.36 -12.09
N ASP A 105 -17.29 1.91 -11.30
CA ASP A 105 -18.66 2.36 -11.44
C ASP A 105 -18.89 3.70 -10.73
N PHE A 106 -18.74 4.78 -11.48
CA PHE A 106 -19.04 6.14 -11.02
C PHE A 106 -20.50 6.55 -11.26
N GLU A 107 -21.20 5.87 -12.16
CA GLU A 107 -22.52 6.32 -12.65
C GLU A 107 -23.69 5.75 -11.84
N THR A 108 -23.51 4.59 -11.19
CA THR A 108 -24.55 4.01 -10.36
C THR A 108 -24.96 4.95 -9.23
N GLN A 109 -26.26 5.03 -8.99
CA GLN A 109 -26.83 5.81 -7.91
C GLN A 109 -26.23 5.41 -6.56
N ASN A 110 -25.73 6.39 -5.80
CA ASN A 110 -24.99 6.21 -4.54
C ASN A 110 -23.61 5.55 -4.69
N SER A 111 -22.98 5.59 -5.87
CA SER A 111 -21.55 5.32 -5.97
C SER A 111 -20.80 6.35 -5.13
N GLU A 112 -19.95 5.86 -4.22
CA GLU A 112 -19.19 6.70 -3.31
C GLU A 112 -17.71 6.31 -3.36
N PHE A 113 -16.85 7.33 -3.41
CA PHE A 113 -15.41 7.21 -3.41
C PHE A 113 -14.83 7.99 -2.22
N LEU A 114 -13.67 7.53 -1.76
CA LEU A 114 -12.94 8.10 -0.63
C LEU A 114 -11.64 8.72 -1.15
N GLY A 115 -11.34 9.94 -0.72
CA GLY A 115 -10.06 10.61 -0.93
C GLY A 115 -8.98 9.99 -0.05
N VAL A 116 -8.07 9.24 -0.68
CA VAL A 116 -6.98 8.52 -0.01
C VAL A 116 -5.60 9.08 -0.32
N GLY A 117 -5.50 9.99 -1.30
CA GLY A 117 -4.26 10.72 -1.56
C GLY A 117 -3.87 11.58 -0.35
N ASN A 118 -2.57 11.70 -0.09
CA ASN A 118 -2.01 12.44 1.04
C ASN A 118 -2.43 13.93 1.07
N GLU A 119 -2.85 14.50 -0.07
CA GLU A 119 -3.34 15.89 -0.16
C GLU A 119 -4.84 16.04 0.16
N LEU A 120 -5.56 14.92 0.26
CA LEU A 120 -6.98 14.87 0.63
C LEU A 120 -7.18 14.33 2.03
N ALA A 121 -6.57 13.20 2.34
CA ALA A 121 -6.80 12.48 3.58
C ALA A 121 -6.20 13.26 4.77
N ASP A 122 -6.95 13.36 5.85
CA ASP A 122 -6.51 13.94 7.12
C ASP A 122 -6.32 12.79 8.12
N THR A 123 -5.25 12.02 7.95
CA THR A 123 -4.99 10.81 8.71
C THR A 123 -3.96 11.05 9.80
N LYS A 124 -4.23 10.47 10.98
CA LYS A 124 -3.24 10.36 12.07
C LYS A 124 -2.37 9.10 11.94
N THR A 125 -2.77 8.20 11.05
CA THR A 125 -2.18 6.88 10.80
C THR A 125 -1.85 6.76 9.32
N ASN A 126 -0.89 5.91 8.98
CA ASN A 126 -0.55 5.67 7.58
C ASN A 126 -1.50 4.64 6.95
N SER A 127 -1.96 4.91 5.74
CA SER A 127 -2.67 3.95 4.88
C SER A 127 -1.73 3.32 3.85
N VAL A 128 -2.13 2.22 3.21
CA VAL A 128 -1.31 1.60 2.15
C VAL A 128 -1.04 2.59 1.00
N TRP A 129 -2.03 3.41 0.65
CA TRP A 129 -1.88 4.45 -0.38
C TRP A 129 -0.83 5.50 -0.01
N SER A 130 -0.77 5.88 1.27
CA SER A 130 0.14 6.93 1.75
C SER A 130 1.61 6.50 1.79
N VAL A 131 1.88 5.19 1.90
CA VAL A 131 3.25 4.63 2.03
C VAL A 131 3.76 3.99 0.74
N LYS A 132 3.04 4.17 -0.36
CA LYS A 132 3.41 3.64 -1.69
C LYS A 132 4.74 4.21 -2.17
N ASP A 133 4.95 5.51 -2.00
CA ASP A 133 6.16 6.19 -2.46
C ASP A 133 7.35 5.80 -1.57
N GLY A 134 8.44 5.37 -2.19
CA GLY A 134 9.62 4.85 -1.49
C GLY A 134 9.54 3.38 -1.07
N ALA A 135 8.43 2.69 -1.35
CA ALA A 135 8.33 1.25 -1.12
C ALA A 135 9.30 0.48 -2.02
N ILE A 136 10.06 -0.43 -1.43
CA ILE A 136 11.03 -1.29 -2.14
C ILE A 136 10.61 -2.76 -2.17
N GLN A 137 9.74 -3.16 -1.25
CA GLN A 137 9.12 -4.49 -1.21
C GLN A 137 7.72 -4.36 -0.60
N ALA A 138 6.74 -5.03 -1.17
CA ALA A 138 5.39 -5.09 -0.67
C ALA A 138 4.73 -6.43 -1.02
N GLY A 139 3.98 -7.01 -0.07
CA GLY A 139 3.30 -8.28 -0.28
C GLY A 139 2.83 -8.93 1.01
N THR A 140 2.25 -10.11 0.87
CA THR A 140 1.72 -10.87 1.99
C THR A 140 2.83 -11.64 2.72
N LEU A 141 2.92 -11.43 4.03
CA LEU A 141 3.65 -12.26 4.98
C LEU A 141 2.66 -12.85 5.98
N HIS A 142 3.07 -13.90 6.70
CA HIS A 142 2.22 -14.53 7.71
C HIS A 142 2.74 -14.25 9.11
N ARG A 143 1.85 -13.88 10.04
CA ARG A 143 2.17 -13.84 11.48
C ARG A 143 1.54 -15.04 12.16
N LYS A 144 2.18 -15.55 13.21
CA LYS A 144 1.57 -16.56 14.09
C LYS A 144 0.32 -15.96 14.78
N LYS A 145 -0.83 -16.64 14.67
CA LYS A 145 -2.01 -16.26 15.44
C LYS A 145 -1.78 -16.57 16.92
N GLU A 146 -2.06 -15.60 17.78
CA GLU A 146 -2.08 -15.82 19.23
C GLU A 146 -3.49 -16.20 19.72
N GLY A 147 -3.57 -16.99 20.80
CA GLY A 147 -4.84 -17.34 21.46
C GLY A 147 -5.42 -18.72 21.14
N PHE A 148 -6.51 -19.07 21.84
CA PHE A 148 -7.11 -20.41 21.87
C PHE A 148 -7.60 -20.89 20.47
N LEU A 149 -8.05 -19.97 19.62
CA LEU A 149 -8.57 -20.28 18.27
C LEU A 149 -7.47 -20.56 17.23
N ALA A 150 -6.22 -20.14 17.50
CA ALA A 150 -5.07 -20.40 16.62
C ALA A 150 -4.76 -21.90 16.50
N LYS A 151 -5.09 -22.68 17.54
CA LYS A 151 -4.92 -24.15 17.55
C LYS A 151 -5.92 -24.88 16.63
N PHE A 152 -7.02 -24.23 16.24
CA PHE A 152 -8.10 -24.85 15.47
C PHE A 152 -8.20 -24.36 14.02
N LEU A 153 -7.75 -23.14 13.70
CA LEU A 153 -8.00 -22.49 12.39
C LEU A 153 -6.75 -22.31 11.52
N GLY A 154 -5.69 -23.06 11.80
CA GLY A 154 -4.37 -22.84 11.20
C GLY A 154 -3.71 -21.64 11.89
N GLY A 155 -2.61 -21.89 12.59
CA GLY A 155 -1.97 -20.98 13.54
C GLY A 155 -1.28 -19.76 12.92
N GLN A 156 -1.69 -19.30 11.74
CA GLN A 156 -1.13 -18.18 11.01
C GLN A 156 -2.24 -17.27 10.46
N GLU A 157 -1.96 -15.97 10.37
CA GLU A 157 -2.78 -14.97 9.69
C GLU A 157 -1.99 -14.23 8.62
N PRO A 158 -2.57 -13.97 7.43
CA PRO A 158 -1.93 -13.16 6.43
C PRO A 158 -1.95 -11.69 6.85
N LEU A 159 -0.81 -11.01 6.68
CA LEU A 159 -0.63 -9.58 6.85
C LEU A 159 -0.01 -9.03 5.58
N TYR A 160 -0.40 -7.82 5.22
CA TYR A 160 0.22 -7.12 4.12
C TYR A 160 1.32 -6.22 4.65
N VAL A 161 2.56 -6.42 4.19
CA VAL A 161 3.73 -5.70 4.67
C VAL A 161 4.29 -4.83 3.56
N VAL A 162 4.79 -3.65 3.91
CA VAL A 162 5.49 -2.73 3.00
C VAL A 162 6.81 -2.31 3.64
N ALA A 163 7.94 -2.68 3.05
CA ALA A 163 9.24 -2.15 3.42
C ALA A 163 9.51 -0.87 2.60
N ASN A 164 9.74 0.25 3.28
CA ASN A 164 9.89 1.55 2.67
C ASN A 164 11.26 2.18 3.00
N ASP A 165 12.05 2.40 1.95
CA ASP A 165 13.42 2.95 2.06
C ASP A 165 13.42 4.46 2.29
N GLN A 166 12.45 5.18 1.72
CA GLN A 166 12.34 6.63 1.89
C GLN A 166 11.93 6.98 3.33
N ASN A 167 10.94 6.28 3.87
CA ASN A 167 10.42 6.51 5.21
C ASN A 167 11.21 5.77 6.30
N LYS A 168 12.17 4.91 5.90
CA LYS A 168 12.93 4.04 6.81
C LYS A 168 12.02 3.27 7.77
N THR A 169 10.91 2.74 7.25
CA THR A 169 9.86 2.09 8.04
C THR A 169 9.37 0.82 7.34
N ALA A 170 9.14 -0.23 8.12
CA ALA A 170 8.34 -1.38 7.70
C ALA A 170 6.91 -1.22 8.23
N TYR A 171 5.94 -1.10 7.33
CA TYR A 171 4.53 -0.96 7.65
C TYR A 171 3.83 -2.32 7.57
N VAL A 172 2.93 -2.58 8.52
CA VAL A 172 2.13 -3.81 8.59
C VAL A 172 0.65 -3.43 8.53
N PHE A 173 -0.10 -4.10 7.66
CA PHE A 173 -1.50 -3.84 7.39
C PHE A 173 -2.32 -5.12 7.40
N ASP A 174 -3.63 -4.99 7.59
CA ASP A 174 -4.57 -6.11 7.48
C ASP A 174 -4.78 -6.58 6.02
N SER A 175 -4.52 -5.70 5.06
CA SER A 175 -4.79 -5.90 3.64
C SER A 175 -4.00 -4.93 2.76
N ASP A 176 -3.97 -5.23 1.46
CA ASP A 176 -3.29 -4.43 0.43
C ASP A 176 -4.02 -3.13 0.03
N VAL A 177 -5.11 -2.79 0.73
CA VAL A 177 -5.90 -1.54 0.60
C VAL A 177 -6.32 -1.03 1.98
N ALA A 178 -5.54 -1.32 3.01
CA ALA A 178 -5.86 -0.90 4.36
C ALA A 178 -5.78 0.62 4.49
N PHE A 179 -6.73 1.19 5.24
CA PHE A 179 -6.75 2.62 5.56
C PHE A 179 -5.84 2.98 6.73
N GLU A 180 -5.44 1.99 7.54
CA GLU A 180 -4.64 2.21 8.74
C GLU A 180 -3.62 1.08 8.91
N ALA A 181 -2.38 1.44 9.25
CA ALA A 181 -1.34 0.50 9.64
C ALA A 181 -1.67 -0.12 11.00
N LEU A 182 -1.50 -1.44 11.09
CA LEU A 182 -1.55 -2.19 12.34
C LEU A 182 -0.29 -1.92 13.17
N ASN A 183 0.87 -1.87 12.52
CA ASN A 183 2.15 -1.57 13.13
C ASN A 183 3.05 -0.80 12.15
N GLU A 184 3.90 0.05 12.71
CA GLU A 184 4.92 0.81 11.99
C GLU A 184 6.26 0.61 12.70
N ILE A 185 7.18 -0.10 12.06
CA ILE A 185 8.48 -0.41 12.62
C ILE A 185 9.49 0.52 12.00
N ASP A 186 9.94 1.52 12.76
CA ASP A 186 11.14 2.29 12.41
C ASP A 186 12.32 1.32 12.28
N VAL A 187 12.88 1.25 11.07
CA VAL A 187 14.00 0.38 10.75
C VAL A 187 15.34 1.12 10.68
N ALA A 188 15.36 2.45 10.85
CA ALA A 188 16.60 3.21 10.95
C ALA A 188 17.19 3.22 12.39
N SER A 189 16.33 3.15 13.41
CA SER A 189 16.75 3.31 14.81
C SER A 189 16.95 1.97 15.53
N ASP A 190 18.19 1.46 15.52
CA ASP A 190 18.59 0.23 16.23
C ASP A 190 17.71 -0.99 15.90
N ALA A 191 17.19 -1.04 14.68
CA ALA A 191 16.42 -2.18 14.21
C ALA A 191 17.35 -3.28 13.71
N THR A 192 16.99 -4.52 14.02
CA THR A 192 17.69 -5.72 13.58
C THR A 192 16.75 -6.65 12.84
N VAL A 193 17.29 -7.35 11.85
CA VAL A 193 16.58 -8.40 11.11
C VAL A 193 17.41 -9.69 11.12
N GLU A 194 16.75 -10.81 11.38
CA GLU A 194 17.38 -12.12 11.44
C GLU A 194 16.42 -13.20 10.91
N PHE A 195 16.99 -14.33 10.48
CA PHE A 195 16.18 -15.53 10.27
C PHE A 195 15.65 -16.03 11.61
N SER A 196 14.42 -16.52 11.64
CA SER A 196 13.80 -17.08 12.83
C SER A 196 13.30 -18.50 12.56
N ASP A 197 13.60 -19.39 13.49
CA ASP A 197 13.10 -20.78 13.51
C ASP A 197 11.72 -20.89 14.20
N ASP A 198 11.15 -19.78 14.68
CA ASP A 198 9.83 -19.77 15.33
C ASP A 198 8.69 -20.10 14.34
N MET A 199 8.95 -19.89 13.04
CA MET A 199 8.04 -20.20 11.95
C MET A 199 8.84 -20.72 10.74
N GLN A 200 8.24 -21.61 9.95
CA GLN A 200 8.86 -22.03 8.68
C GLN A 200 9.06 -20.80 7.79
N HIS A 201 10.28 -20.64 7.27
CA HIS A 201 10.68 -19.45 6.51
C HIS A 201 10.51 -18.14 7.30
N GLY A 202 10.80 -18.20 8.61
CA GLY A 202 10.61 -17.12 9.56
C GLY A 202 11.64 -15.99 9.41
N ILE A 203 11.17 -14.75 9.57
CA ILE A 203 11.97 -13.54 9.61
C ILE A 203 11.55 -12.78 10.85
N LYS A 204 12.50 -12.46 11.71
CA LYS A 204 12.26 -11.62 12.88
C LYS A 204 12.81 -10.23 12.62
N LEU A 205 11.93 -9.24 12.75
CA LEU A 205 12.25 -7.82 12.63
C LEU A 205 11.98 -7.17 13.99
N THR A 206 13.01 -6.62 14.61
CA THR A 206 12.94 -6.06 15.95
C THR A 206 13.54 -4.67 15.97
N ASN A 207 12.87 -3.71 16.60
CA ASN A 207 13.47 -2.47 17.08
C ASN A 207 13.26 -2.36 18.61
N PRO A 208 13.69 -1.27 19.29
CA PRO A 208 13.56 -1.16 20.74
C PRO A 208 12.13 -1.22 21.29
N LYS A 209 11.11 -1.04 20.44
CA LYS A 209 9.70 -0.97 20.86
C LYS A 209 8.87 -2.18 20.38
N ILE A 210 9.18 -2.71 19.20
CA ILE A 210 8.36 -3.69 18.50
C ILE A 210 9.23 -4.86 18.07
N THR A 211 8.69 -6.07 18.25
CA THR A 211 9.22 -7.29 17.63
C THR A 211 8.11 -7.93 16.82
N GLU A 212 8.36 -8.17 15.55
CA GLU A 212 7.51 -8.94 14.66
C GLU A 212 8.24 -10.18 14.18
N ILE A 213 7.50 -11.29 14.13
CA ILE A 213 7.96 -12.51 13.48
C ILE A 213 7.00 -12.80 12.32
N PHE A 214 7.55 -12.73 11.12
CA PHE A 214 6.85 -13.00 9.89
C PHE A 214 7.30 -14.36 9.33
N ALA A 215 6.46 -14.98 8.51
CA ALA A 215 6.82 -16.11 7.68
C ALA A 215 6.53 -15.82 6.21
N ALA A 216 7.53 -16.07 5.37
CA ALA A 216 7.39 -16.00 3.92
C ALA A 216 6.85 -17.32 3.34
N GLU A 217 6.32 -17.29 2.12
CA GLU A 217 5.78 -18.49 1.45
C GLU A 217 6.86 -19.51 1.05
N SER A 218 8.12 -19.10 0.96
CA SER A 218 9.25 -19.93 0.55
C SER A 218 10.56 -19.40 1.11
N LYS A 219 11.62 -20.21 1.05
CA LYS A 219 12.98 -19.79 1.41
C LYS A 219 13.49 -18.64 0.55
N GLU A 220 13.24 -18.69 -0.76
CA GLU A 220 13.61 -17.61 -1.68
C GLU A 220 12.95 -16.29 -1.26
N LYS A 221 11.66 -16.34 -0.90
CA LYS A 221 10.93 -15.16 -0.41
C LYS A 221 11.41 -14.70 0.97
N GLN A 222 11.82 -15.62 1.82
CA GLN A 222 12.43 -15.29 3.12
C GLN A 222 13.66 -14.40 2.93
N GLU A 223 14.55 -14.80 2.01
CA GLU A 223 15.77 -14.07 1.68
C GLU A 223 15.48 -12.71 1.02
N GLU A 224 14.52 -12.66 0.08
CA GLU A 224 14.07 -11.40 -0.54
C GLU A 224 13.57 -10.39 0.50
N TRP A 225 12.72 -10.83 1.43
CA TRP A 225 12.16 -9.97 2.47
C TRP A 225 13.20 -9.52 3.49
N LEU A 226 14.08 -10.43 3.93
CA LEU A 226 15.18 -10.08 4.84
C LEU A 226 16.09 -9.02 4.21
N ASN A 227 16.49 -9.19 2.95
CA ASN A 227 17.28 -8.19 2.22
C ASN A 227 16.53 -6.86 2.05
N SER A 228 15.21 -6.90 1.88
CA SER A 228 14.39 -5.69 1.78
C SER A 228 14.37 -4.91 3.09
N PHE A 229 14.28 -5.58 4.24
CA PHE A 229 14.39 -4.89 5.54
C PHE A 229 15.79 -4.31 5.76
N ILE A 230 16.84 -5.00 5.33
CA ILE A 230 18.22 -4.47 5.36
C ILE A 230 18.33 -3.21 4.50
N ASN A 231 17.86 -3.27 3.25
CA ASN A 231 17.88 -2.14 2.33
C ASN A 231 17.08 -0.95 2.87
N ALA A 232 15.97 -1.19 3.57
CA ALA A 232 15.19 -0.15 4.22
C ALA A 232 15.89 0.46 5.45
N GLY A 233 16.87 -0.23 6.08
CA GLY A 233 17.70 0.32 7.15
C GLY A 233 18.06 -0.64 8.28
N ALA A 234 17.41 -1.80 8.38
CA ALA A 234 17.64 -2.74 9.47
C ALA A 234 19.05 -3.36 9.40
N GLN A 235 19.66 -3.62 10.55
CA GLN A 235 20.95 -4.30 10.62
C GLN A 235 20.75 -5.81 10.66
N TYR A 236 21.46 -6.54 9.79
CA TYR A 236 21.43 -7.99 9.86
C TYR A 236 22.09 -8.49 11.15
N ARG A 237 21.43 -9.42 11.84
CA ARG A 237 22.01 -10.13 12.98
C ARG A 237 22.12 -11.61 12.64
N GLU A 238 23.34 -12.13 12.69
CA GLU A 238 23.58 -13.56 12.59
C GLU A 238 23.19 -14.22 13.93
N VAL A 239 22.25 -15.15 13.90
CA VAL A 239 21.91 -15.97 15.07
C VAL A 239 22.99 -17.03 15.18
N PHE A 240 24.05 -16.76 15.95
CA PHE A 240 24.98 -17.81 16.34
C PHE A 240 24.25 -18.79 17.25
N ASN A 241 23.95 -19.98 16.75
CA ASN A 241 23.51 -21.07 17.60
C ASN A 241 24.62 -21.37 18.61
N VAL A 242 24.34 -21.08 19.89
CA VAL A 242 25.27 -21.24 21.02
C VAL A 242 25.75 -22.70 21.16
N GLU A 243 25.06 -23.65 20.51
CA GLU A 243 25.46 -25.06 20.41
C GLU A 243 26.78 -25.29 19.64
N ASP A 244 27.15 -24.43 18.68
CA ASP A 244 28.40 -24.60 17.93
C ASP A 244 29.62 -24.05 18.70
N THR A 245 29.45 -23.06 19.57
CA THR A 245 30.52 -22.60 20.47
C THR A 245 30.93 -23.63 21.52
N ALA A 246 30.06 -24.60 21.84
CA ALA A 246 30.40 -25.69 22.76
C ALA A 246 31.34 -26.73 22.11
N LYS A 247 31.30 -26.90 20.79
CA LYS A 247 32.17 -27.84 20.06
C LYS A 247 33.59 -27.31 19.81
N ILE A 248 33.78 -25.99 19.83
CA ILE A 248 35.09 -25.36 19.59
C ILE A 248 35.95 -25.36 20.87
N LYS A 249 35.34 -25.48 22.07
CA LYS A 249 36.08 -25.54 23.35
C LYS A 249 36.50 -26.95 23.78
N SER A 250 36.26 -27.98 22.96
CA SER A 250 36.58 -29.37 23.29
C SER A 250 37.72 -29.98 22.44
N PHE A 251 38.64 -29.17 21.92
CA PHE A 251 39.87 -29.63 21.29
C PHE A 251 41.10 -29.16 22.06
#